data_AF-A0A3D2B0R6-F1
#
_entry.id   AF-A0A3D2B0R6-F1
#
_cell.length_a   1.000
_cell.length_b   1.000
_cell.length_c   1.000
_cell.angle_alpha   90.00
_cell.angle_beta   90.00
_cell.angle_gamma   90.00
#
_symmetry.space_group_name_H-M   'P 1'
#
loop_
_entity.id
_entity.type
_entity.pdbx_description
1 polymer ?
#
loop_
_entity_poly.entity_id
_entity_poly.type
_entity_poly.pdbx_seq_one_letter_code
_entity_poly.pdbx_strand_id
1 'polypeptide(L)'
;AVDTAYYLPTDLLVKVDIASMMHSLEARSPFLDHKLAEYVARLPSNLKIRGFLSKAVLKDALKGVVPAENLKREKRGFAVPVARWFKTDLREFLNDHLRPSRVAGAGLVRQSVIDELITKHQS
;
A
#
# COMPACT_ATOMS: atom_id res chain seq x y z
N ALA A 1 5.61 16.57 1.34
CA ALA A 1 5.23 16.89 2.73
C ALA A 1 4.40 15.78 3.34
N VAL A 2 3.21 15.45 2.80
CA VAL A 2 2.32 14.41 3.37
C VAL A 2 2.98 13.03 3.41
N ASP A 3 3.61 12.57 2.32
CA ASP A 3 4.27 11.26 2.28
C ASP A 3 5.35 11.11 3.36
N THR A 4 6.21 12.12 3.50
CA THR A 4 7.34 12.11 4.42
C THR A 4 6.91 12.18 5.88
N ALA A 5 5.78 12.83 6.16
CA ALA A 5 5.26 12.99 7.53
C ALA A 5 4.35 11.85 7.97
N TYR A 6 3.65 11.19 7.03
CA TYR A 6 2.63 10.20 7.35
C TYR A 6 2.88 8.88 6.62
N TYR A 7 2.67 8.84 5.30
CA TYR A 7 2.59 7.58 4.57
C TYR A 7 3.86 6.71 4.66
N LEU A 8 5.04 7.31 4.57
CA LEU A 8 6.31 6.59 4.73
C LEU A 8 6.51 6.10 6.17
N PRO A 9 6.56 6.98 7.20
CA PRO A 9 6.89 6.54 8.56
C PRO A 9 5.77 5.74 9.24
N THR A 10 4.50 6.00 8.95
CA THR A 10 3.37 5.39 9.69
C THR A 10 2.71 4.21 8.99
N ASP A 11 3.04 3.96 7.71
CA ASP A 11 2.42 2.87 6.95
C ASP A 11 3.48 1.97 6.31
N LEU A 12 4.28 2.50 5.37
CA LEU A 12 5.17 1.66 4.57
C LEU A 12 6.40 1.17 5.35
N LEU A 13 7.16 2.08 5.95
CA LEU A 13 8.47 1.75 6.54
C LEU A 13 8.32 0.92 7.81
N VAL A 14 7.33 1.23 8.64
CA VAL A 14 7.06 0.49 9.87
C VAL A 14 6.73 -0.98 9.61
N LYS A 15 5.95 -1.27 8.56
CA LYS A 15 5.60 -2.65 8.19
C LYS A 15 6.80 -3.45 7.72
N VAL A 16 7.65 -2.82 6.89
CA VAL A 16 8.88 -3.46 6.40
C VAL A 16 9.83 -3.76 7.55
N ASP A 17 10.04 -2.79 8.45
CA ASP A 17 10.95 -2.94 9.59
C ASP A 17 10.49 -4.04 10.56
N ILE A 18 9.22 -4.02 10.99
CA ILE A 18 8.67 -5.06 11.87
C ILE A 18 8.79 -6.44 11.20
N ALA A 19 8.39 -6.56 9.92
CA ALA A 19 8.44 -7.83 9.20
C ALA A 19 9.86 -8.36 9.00
N SER A 20 10.82 -7.50 8.64
CA SER A 20 12.19 -7.93 8.39
C SER A 20 12.92 -8.28 9.70
N MET A 21 12.76 -7.46 10.74
CA MET A 21 13.43 -7.67 12.03
C MET A 21 12.89 -8.90 12.78
N MET A 22 11.62 -9.27 12.57
CA MET A 22 11.08 -10.57 13.05
C MET A 22 11.88 -11.78 12.54
N HIS A 23 12.64 -11.62 11.45
CA HIS A 23 13.49 -12.65 10.87
C HIS A 23 14.97 -12.28 10.89
N SER A 24 15.39 -11.35 11.75
CA SER A 24 16.78 -10.86 11.84
C SER A 24 17.34 -10.32 10.52
N LEU A 25 16.47 -9.75 9.67
CA LEU A 25 16.83 -9.15 8.39
C LEU A 25 16.78 -7.62 8.49
N GLU A 26 17.88 -6.96 8.11
CA GLU A 26 17.93 -5.51 7.99
C GLU A 26 17.56 -5.07 6.57
N ALA A 27 16.34 -4.56 6.38
CA ALA A 27 15.89 -4.02 5.10
C ALA A 27 16.38 -2.58 4.88
N ARG A 28 16.82 -2.26 3.65
CA ARG A 28 17.23 -0.91 3.26
C ARG A 28 16.28 -0.35 2.19
N SER A 29 16.12 0.97 2.17
CA SER A 29 15.28 1.69 1.19
C SER A 29 16.11 2.66 0.33
N PRO A 30 16.82 2.20 -0.72
CA PRO A 30 17.75 3.03 -1.49
C PRO A 30 17.13 4.29 -2.11
N PHE A 31 15.84 4.23 -2.49
CA PHE A 31 15.12 5.39 -3.03
C PHE A 31 14.86 6.49 -2.00
N LEU A 32 15.07 6.22 -0.71
CA LEU A 32 14.97 7.18 0.38
C LEU A 32 16.34 7.69 0.85
N ASP A 33 17.42 7.45 0.09
CA ASP A 33 18.68 8.15 0.33
C ASP A 33 18.45 9.68 0.27
N HIS A 34 18.96 10.39 1.28
CA HIS A 34 18.73 11.83 1.43
C HIS A 34 19.27 12.63 0.24
N LYS A 35 20.43 12.26 -0.35
CA LYS A 35 20.99 12.99 -1.50
C LYS A 35 20.12 12.81 -2.73
N LEU A 36 19.65 11.58 -2.98
CA LEU A 36 18.72 11.30 -4.06
C LEU A 36 17.38 12.03 -3.85
N ALA A 37 16.82 11.96 -2.64
CA ALA A 37 15.54 12.57 -2.31
C ALA A 37 15.60 14.11 -2.46
N GLU A 38 16.64 14.75 -1.94
CA GLU A 38 16.85 16.19 -2.07
C GLU A 38 17.05 16.62 -3.52
N TYR A 39 17.84 15.86 -4.29
CA TYR A 39 18.04 16.13 -5.71
C TYR A 39 16.71 16.06 -6.48
N VAL A 40 15.96 14.97 -6.32
CA VAL A 40 14.67 14.77 -7.01
C VAL A 40 13.63 15.79 -6.53
N ALA A 41 13.66 16.20 -5.26
CA ALA A 41 12.77 17.24 -4.74
C ALA A 41 12.91 18.57 -5.51
N ARG A 42 14.14 18.94 -5.90
CA ARG A 42 14.45 20.17 -6.64
C ARG A 42 14.10 20.10 -8.13
N LEU A 43 13.89 18.91 -8.69
CA LEU A 43 13.57 18.76 -10.12
C LEU A 43 12.19 19.35 -10.47
N PRO A 44 12.07 20.04 -11.62
CA PRO A 44 10.79 20.45 -12.18
C PRO A 44 9.77 19.30 -12.27
N SER A 45 8.52 19.56 -11.90
CA SER A 45 7.47 18.54 -11.86
C SER A 45 7.18 17.89 -13.22
N ASN A 46 7.37 18.62 -14.32
CA ASN A 46 7.22 18.10 -15.69
C ASN A 46 8.27 17.05 -16.08
N LEU A 47 9.39 16.93 -15.35
CA LEU A 47 10.34 15.82 -15.53
C LEU A 47 9.87 14.55 -14.83
N LYS A 48 9.10 14.70 -13.74
CA LYS A 48 8.56 13.58 -12.94
C LYS A 48 7.30 13.00 -13.59
N ILE A 49 6.46 13.87 -14.15
CA ILE A 49 5.18 13.55 -14.80
C ILE A 49 5.14 14.23 -16.17
N ARG A 50 4.99 13.44 -17.25
CA ARG A 50 4.85 13.94 -18.64
C ARG A 50 3.50 13.50 -19.20
N GLY A 51 2.51 14.40 -19.21
CA GLY A 51 1.12 14.04 -19.52
C GLY A 51 0.62 12.97 -18.55
N PHE A 52 0.15 11.84 -19.07
CA PHE A 52 -0.27 10.67 -18.26
C PHE A 52 0.89 9.75 -17.84
N LEU A 53 2.12 10.02 -18.28
CA LEU A 53 3.29 9.21 -17.94
C LEU A 53 3.84 9.62 -16.56
N SER A 54 3.56 8.80 -15.56
CA SER A 54 4.20 8.89 -14.23
C SER A 54 5.62 8.30 -14.22
N LYS A 55 6.43 8.74 -13.24
CA LYS A 55 7.81 8.26 -13.03
C LYS A 55 8.70 8.49 -14.26
N ALA A 56 8.49 9.57 -14.99
CA ALA A 56 9.04 9.73 -16.33
C ALA A 56 10.58 9.81 -16.32
N VAL A 57 11.17 10.65 -15.44
CA VAL A 57 12.63 10.72 -15.28
C VAL A 57 13.24 9.39 -14.79
N LEU A 58 12.56 8.66 -13.91
CA LEU A 58 13.02 7.34 -13.45
C LEU A 58 13.01 6.31 -14.58
N LYS A 59 11.96 6.32 -15.42
CA LYS A 59 11.87 5.43 -16.58
C LYS A 59 12.98 5.73 -17.59
N ASP A 60 13.31 7.00 -17.82
CA ASP A 60 14.42 7.38 -18.69
C ASP A 60 15.76 6.92 -18.12
N ALA A 61 16.01 7.14 -16.83
CA ALA A 61 17.25 6.74 -16.16
C ALA A 61 17.48 5.22 -16.15
N LEU A 62 16.41 4.41 -16.24
CA LEU A 62 16.49 2.95 -16.24
C LEU A 62 16.48 2.32 -17.66
N LYS A 63 16.45 3.13 -18.72
CA LYS A 63 16.57 2.62 -20.10
C LYS A 63 17.90 1.90 -20.27
N GLY A 64 17.86 0.68 -20.81
CA GLY A 64 19.04 -0.18 -20.98
C GLY A 64 19.54 -0.86 -19.71
N VAL A 65 18.99 -0.52 -18.53
CA VAL A 65 19.31 -1.18 -17.24
C VAL A 65 18.33 -2.31 -16.95
N VAL A 66 17.06 -2.12 -17.29
CA VAL A 66 16.00 -3.13 -17.13
C VAL A 66 15.35 -3.47 -18.48
N PRO A 67 14.71 -4.64 -18.62
CA PRO A 67 13.99 -4.98 -19.84
C PRO A 67 12.95 -3.91 -20.21
N ALA A 68 12.84 -3.59 -21.50
CA ALA A 68 12.04 -2.47 -21.99
C ALA A 68 10.55 -2.58 -21.62
N GLU A 69 10.04 -3.80 -21.47
CA GLU A 69 8.68 -4.09 -21.03
C GLU A 69 8.40 -3.59 -19.60
N ASN A 70 9.37 -3.66 -18.68
CA ASN A 70 9.22 -3.18 -17.31
C ASN A 70 8.98 -1.66 -17.26
N LEU A 71 9.55 -0.91 -18.21
CA LEU A 71 9.36 0.55 -18.32
C LEU A 71 7.95 0.92 -18.80
N LYS A 72 7.27 0.02 -19.51
CA LYS A 72 5.90 0.21 -20.01
C LYS A 72 4.84 -0.18 -18.98
N ARG A 73 5.19 -0.93 -17.93
CA ARG A 73 4.26 -1.34 -16.88
C ARG A 73 3.67 -0.13 -16.13
N GLU A 74 2.39 -0.26 -15.81
CA GLU A 74 1.68 0.66 -14.94
C GLU A 74 2.20 0.58 -13.49
N LYS A 75 2.04 1.67 -12.75
CA LYS A 75 2.35 1.69 -11.31
C LYS A 75 1.36 0.78 -10.60
N ARG A 76 1.87 -0.29 -9.98
CA ARG A 76 1.11 -1.13 -9.06
C ARG A 76 1.58 -0.86 -7.64
N GLY A 77 0.63 -0.67 -6.72
CA GLY A 77 0.92 -0.61 -5.30
C GLY A 77 1.14 -2.01 -4.72
N PHE A 78 1.53 -2.06 -3.45
CA PHE A 78 1.65 -3.29 -2.67
C PHE A 78 0.33 -3.58 -1.94
N ALA A 79 -0.77 -3.66 -2.69
CA ALA A 79 -2.07 -3.93 -2.10
C ALA A 79 -2.13 -5.36 -1.59
N VAL A 80 -2.48 -5.50 -0.32
CA VAL A 80 -2.73 -6.79 0.33
C VAL A 80 -4.11 -7.30 -0.13
N PRO A 81 -4.27 -8.57 -0.51
CA PRO A 81 -5.53 -9.08 -1.07
C PRO A 81 -6.59 -9.36 0.01
N VAL A 82 -6.85 -8.39 0.88
CA VAL A 82 -7.77 -8.50 2.04
C VAL A 82 -9.16 -8.95 1.62
N ALA A 83 -9.69 -8.41 0.51
CA ALA A 83 -11.00 -8.79 0.00
C ALA A 83 -11.09 -10.30 -0.28
N ARG A 84 -10.05 -10.87 -0.89
CA ARG A 84 -9.95 -12.32 -1.13
C ARG A 84 -9.83 -13.08 0.18
N TRP A 85 -8.95 -12.65 1.08
CA TRP A 85 -8.76 -13.34 2.36
C TRP A 85 -10.03 -13.37 3.20
N PHE A 86 -10.81 -12.30 3.26
CA PHE A 86 -12.11 -12.28 3.94
C PHE A 86 -13.18 -13.16 3.28
N LYS A 87 -12.96 -13.61 2.04
CA LYS A 87 -13.78 -14.66 1.39
C LYS A 87 -13.25 -16.06 1.68
N THR A 88 -11.94 -16.20 1.90
CA THR A 88 -11.24 -17.49 2.08
C THR A 88 -10.66 -17.62 3.49
N ASP A 89 -9.36 -17.40 3.64
CA ASP A 89 -8.53 -17.83 4.77
C ASP A 89 -8.86 -17.07 6.06
N LEU A 90 -9.40 -15.85 5.94
CA LEU A 90 -9.82 -14.98 7.03
C LEU A 90 -11.35 -14.84 7.11
N ARG A 91 -12.11 -15.74 6.47
CA ARG A 91 -13.58 -15.70 6.48
C ARG A 91 -14.15 -15.83 7.89
N GLU A 92 -13.66 -16.81 8.65
CA GLU A 92 -14.11 -17.04 10.03
C GLU A 92 -13.69 -15.88 10.93
N PHE A 93 -12.44 -15.42 10.81
CA PHE A 93 -11.96 -14.24 11.53
C PHE A 93 -12.88 -13.02 11.34
N LEU A 94 -13.30 -12.74 10.10
CA LEU A 94 -14.26 -11.65 9.82
C LEU A 94 -15.60 -11.89 10.53
N ASN A 95 -16.17 -13.09 10.40
CA ASN A 95 -17.47 -13.43 10.97
C ASN A 95 -17.45 -13.34 12.50
N ASP A 96 -16.42 -13.89 13.14
CA ASP A 96 -16.28 -13.95 14.59
C ASP A 96 -16.11 -12.58 15.25
N HIS A 97 -15.60 -11.59 14.51
CA HIS A 97 -15.38 -10.25 15.03
C HIS A 97 -16.49 -9.25 14.67
N LEU A 98 -17.21 -9.47 13.56
CA LEU A 98 -18.21 -8.51 13.07
C LEU A 98 -19.67 -8.97 13.26
N ARG A 99 -19.96 -10.28 13.33
CA ARG A 99 -21.31 -10.76 13.65
C ARG A 99 -21.68 -10.56 15.13
N PRO A 100 -20.77 -10.76 16.09
CA PRO A 100 -20.94 -10.24 17.45
C PRO A 100 -20.31 -8.84 17.56
N SER A 101 -20.82 -7.87 16.78
CA SER A 101 -20.20 -6.54 16.72
C SER A 101 -20.38 -5.79 18.04
N ARG A 102 -19.26 -5.50 18.71
CA ARG A 102 -19.22 -4.60 19.88
C ARG A 102 -19.75 -3.21 19.56
N VAL A 103 -19.52 -2.74 18.33
CA VAL A 103 -19.97 -1.42 17.86
C VAL A 103 -21.49 -1.41 17.67
N ALA A 104 -22.07 -2.53 17.24
CA ALA A 104 -23.52 -2.68 17.20
C ALA A 104 -24.13 -2.80 18.60
N GLY A 105 -23.49 -3.55 19.50
CA GLY A 105 -23.87 -3.63 20.92
C GLY A 105 -23.81 -2.27 21.64
N ALA A 106 -22.91 -1.39 21.22
CA ALA A 106 -22.82 -0.01 21.72
C ALA A 106 -23.85 0.95 21.07
N GLY A 107 -24.71 0.47 20.16
CA GLY A 107 -25.75 1.26 19.50
C GLY A 107 -25.24 2.25 18.44
N LEU A 108 -23.95 2.20 18.09
CA LEU A 108 -23.35 3.11 17.09
C LEU A 108 -23.72 2.72 15.65
N VAL A 109 -23.98 1.44 15.41
CA VAL A 109 -24.38 0.88 14.11
C VAL A 109 -25.42 -0.22 14.31
N ARG A 110 -26.18 -0.54 13.25
CA ARG A 110 -27.16 -1.65 13.30
C ARG A 110 -26.50 -2.96 12.92
N GLN A 111 -26.68 -4.00 13.73
CA GLN A 111 -26.15 -5.35 13.46
C GLN A 111 -26.63 -5.90 12.11
N SER A 112 -27.90 -5.65 11.76
CA SER A 112 -28.48 -6.11 10.49
C SER A 112 -27.73 -5.61 9.25
N VAL A 113 -27.22 -4.37 9.29
CA VAL A 113 -26.46 -3.78 8.19
C VAL A 113 -25.09 -4.45 8.07
N ILE A 114 -24.47 -4.80 9.20
CA ILE A 114 -23.20 -5.53 9.21
C ILE A 114 -23.38 -6.91 8.58
N ASP A 115 -24.41 -7.65 8.99
CA ASP A 115 -24.67 -8.99 8.49
C ASP A 115 -24.96 -9.00 6.97
N GLU A 116 -25.72 -8.00 6.48
CA GLU A 116 -25.97 -7.80 5.05
C GLU A 116 -24.66 -7.56 4.28
N LEU A 117 -23.81 -6.65 4.76
CA LEU A 117 -22.52 -6.32 4.13
C LEU A 117 -21.58 -7.53 4.11
N ILE A 118 -21.52 -8.30 5.20
CA ILE A 118 -20.72 -9.53 5.25
C ILE A 118 -21.24 -10.53 4.22
N THR A 119 -22.55 -10.71 4.14
CA THR A 119 -23.17 -11.69 3.23
C THR A 119 -22.91 -11.30 1.77
N LYS A 120 -23.10 -10.02 1.43
CA LYS A 120 -22.80 -9.46 0.10
C LYS A 120 -21.31 -9.55 -0.23
N HIS A 121 -20.43 -9.31 0.75
CA HIS A 121 -19.00 -9.45 0.55
C HIS A 121 -18.59 -10.91 0.35
N GLN A 122 -19.25 -11.89 0.97
CA GLN A 122 -18.88 -13.31 0.90
C GLN A 122 -19.54 -14.09 -0.25
N SER A 123 -20.61 -13.56 -0.86
CA SER A 123 -21.11 -14.04 -2.15
C SER A 123 -20.14 -13.78 -3.30
#